data_AF-F2F3T1-F1
#
_entry.id   AF-F2F3T1-F1
#
_cell.length_a   1.000
_cell.length_b   1.000
_cell.length_c   1.000
_cell.angle_alpha   90.00
_cell.angle_beta   90.00
_cell.angle_gamma   90.00
#
_symmetry.space_group_name_H-M   'P 1'
#
loop_
_entity.id
_entity.type
_entity.pdbx_description
1 polymer ?
#
loop_
_entity_poly.entity_id
_entity_poly.type
_entity_poly.pdbx_seq_one_letter_code
_entity_poly.pdbx_strand_id
1 'polypeptide(L)'
;MKRLLLTVLLLTGCSAQANETLDVTLNASKSELEAFEPVTITATVMYNGKPIQNDVEIEFELINPTGNAIGSVTPDTSGDGKYAIETSFDGTGIYKVISHVSYGQLHEMPEIEVKLK
;
A
#
# COMPACT_ATOMS: atom_id res chain seq x y z
N MET A 1 -66.01 -5.71 -23.66
CA MET A 1 -64.99 -6.49 -22.93
C MET A 1 -63.62 -5.92 -23.23
N LYS A 2 -63.12 -4.96 -22.44
CA LYS A 2 -61.75 -4.43 -22.54
C LYS A 2 -61.10 -4.66 -21.19
N ARG A 3 -60.34 -5.75 -21.05
CA ARG A 3 -59.52 -5.99 -19.87
C ARG A 3 -58.13 -5.42 -20.13
N LEU A 4 -57.97 -4.24 -19.53
CA LEU A 4 -56.76 -3.63 -19.00
C LEU A 4 -55.51 -4.52 -19.09
N LEU A 5 -54.59 -4.16 -19.99
CA LEU A 5 -53.22 -4.67 -20.00
C LEU A 5 -52.45 -3.91 -18.89
N LEU A 6 -52.15 -4.59 -17.78
CA LEU A 6 -51.33 -4.05 -16.70
C LEU A 6 -49.86 -4.34 -17.04
N THR A 7 -49.18 -3.38 -17.65
CA THR A 7 -47.73 -3.42 -17.86
C THR A 7 -47.04 -3.09 -16.54
N VAL A 8 -46.55 -4.11 -15.85
CA VAL A 8 -45.66 -3.94 -14.69
C VAL A 8 -44.26 -3.60 -15.23
N LEU A 9 -43.86 -2.33 -15.06
CA LEU A 9 -42.48 -1.89 -15.28
C LEU A 9 -41.66 -2.22 -14.03
N LEU A 10 -40.90 -3.32 -14.05
CA LEU A 10 -39.87 -3.58 -13.04
C LEU A 10 -38.60 -2.83 -13.45
N LEU A 11 -38.44 -1.61 -12.94
CA LEU A 11 -37.16 -0.90 -12.94
C LEU A 11 -36.31 -1.48 -11.81
N THR A 12 -35.51 -2.51 -12.12
CA THR A 12 -34.40 -2.91 -11.24
C THR A 12 -33.31 -1.85 -11.33
N GLY A 13 -33.33 -0.90 -10.39
CA GLY A 13 -32.22 0.02 -10.17
C GLY A 13 -31.04 -0.77 -9.62
N CYS A 14 -30.04 -1.05 -10.46
CA CYS A 14 -28.74 -1.50 -9.98
C CYS A 14 -28.05 -0.26 -9.41
N SER A 15 -28.01 -0.13 -8.09
CA SER A 15 -27.16 0.86 -7.44
C SER A 15 -25.70 0.44 -7.64
N ALA A 16 -25.02 1.05 -8.62
CA ALA A 16 -23.58 0.94 -8.74
C ALA A 16 -22.95 1.67 -7.55
N GLN A 17 -22.77 0.95 -6.45
CA GLN A 17 -21.90 1.38 -5.38
C GLN A 17 -20.49 1.30 -5.96
N ALA A 18 -19.87 2.46 -6.19
CA ALA A 18 -18.47 2.50 -6.58
C ALA A 18 -17.68 1.79 -5.48
N ASN A 19 -17.04 0.68 -5.82
CA ASN A 19 -16.24 -0.06 -4.87
C ASN A 19 -14.99 0.79 -4.58
N GLU A 20 -14.82 1.19 -3.33
CA GLU A 20 -13.66 1.96 -2.92
C GLU A 20 -12.41 1.07 -2.99
N THR A 21 -11.33 1.56 -3.60
CA THR A 21 -10.05 0.82 -3.69
C THR A 21 -8.93 1.63 -3.04
N LEU A 22 -8.10 0.94 -2.27
CA LEU A 22 -6.81 1.43 -1.78
C LEU A 22 -5.75 0.59 -2.46
N ASP A 23 -4.92 1.22 -3.29
CA ASP A 23 -3.83 0.57 -4.00
C ASP A 23 -2.51 1.09 -3.45
N VAL A 24 -1.65 0.18 -3.00
CA VAL A 24 -0.32 0.52 -2.46
C VAL A 24 0.75 -0.24 -3.21
N THR A 25 1.75 0.48 -3.70
CA THR A 25 2.90 -0.11 -4.39
C THR A 25 4.19 0.25 -3.68
N LEU A 26 5.11 -0.70 -3.59
CA LEU A 26 6.43 -0.52 -3.01
C LEU A 26 7.52 -0.51 -4.07
N ASN A 27 8.49 0.38 -3.85
CA ASN A 27 9.71 0.42 -4.62
C ASN A 27 10.91 0.61 -3.69
N ALA A 28 12.01 -0.08 -4.00
CA ALA A 28 13.30 0.17 -3.39
C ALA A 28 14.21 0.81 -4.44
N SER A 29 15.00 1.81 -4.04
CA SER A 29 15.99 2.45 -4.94
C SER A 29 17.02 1.45 -5.48
N LYS A 30 17.25 0.35 -4.74
CA LYS A 30 18.12 -0.77 -5.09
C LYS A 30 17.55 -2.06 -4.50
N SER A 31 17.68 -3.17 -5.22
CA SER A 31 17.31 -4.51 -4.75
C SER A 31 18.49 -5.31 -4.19
N GLU A 32 19.72 -4.88 -4.45
CA GLU A 32 20.95 -5.47 -3.94
C GLU A 32 21.81 -4.36 -3.31
N LEU A 33 22.36 -4.65 -2.12
CA LEU A 33 23.01 -3.67 -1.25
C LEU A 33 24.30 -4.25 -0.65
N GLU A 34 25.27 -3.38 -0.37
CA GLU A 34 26.41 -3.66 0.49
C GLU A 34 26.12 -3.27 1.96
N ALA A 35 26.92 -3.75 2.90
CA ALA A 35 26.75 -3.40 4.31
C ALA A 35 26.82 -1.88 4.55
N PHE A 36 25.84 -1.37 5.30
CA PHE A 36 25.61 0.06 5.59
C PHE A 36 25.34 0.94 4.36
N GLU A 37 25.12 0.36 3.18
CA GLU A 37 24.70 1.12 2.01
C GLU A 37 23.26 1.62 2.19
N PRO A 38 22.99 2.92 2.02
CA PRO A 38 21.64 3.46 2.17
C PRO A 38 20.73 2.99 1.02
N VAL A 39 19.50 2.65 1.38
CA VAL A 39 18.41 2.34 0.45
C VAL A 39 17.18 3.18 0.80
N THR A 40 16.54 3.73 -0.23
CA THR A 40 15.27 4.43 -0.07
C THR A 40 14.14 3.46 -0.40
N ILE A 41 13.21 3.29 0.53
CA ILE A 41 11.97 2.54 0.31
C ILE A 41 10.85 3.56 0.14
N THR A 42 10.08 3.45 -0.94
CA THR A 42 8.95 4.34 -1.25
C THR A 42 7.67 3.54 -1.39
N ALA A 43 6.64 3.92 -0.63
CA ALA A 43 5.26 3.51 -0.83
C ALA A 43 4.53 4.59 -1.66
N THR A 44 3.85 4.19 -2.74
CA THR A 44 2.90 5.05 -3.47
C THR A 44 1.49 4.57 -3.16
N VAL A 45 0.70 5.46 -2.55
CA VAL A 45 -0.65 5.20 -2.05
C VAL A 45 -1.66 5.92 -2.92
N MET A 46 -2.58 5.14 -3.50
CA MET A 46 -3.63 5.60 -4.39
C MET A 46 -5.00 5.17 -3.86
N TYR A 47 -5.96 6.09 -3.85
CA TYR A 47 -7.34 5.80 -3.51
C TYR A 47 -8.24 6.10 -4.71
N ASN A 48 -8.99 5.09 -5.15
CA ASN A 48 -9.80 5.15 -6.38
C ASN A 48 -9.01 5.70 -7.58
N GLY A 49 -7.75 5.25 -7.72
CA GLY A 49 -6.85 5.66 -8.79
C GLY A 49 -6.27 7.08 -8.69
N LYS A 50 -6.39 7.77 -7.54
CA LYS A 50 -5.80 9.10 -7.31
C LYS A 50 -4.84 9.09 -6.11
N PRO A 51 -3.73 9.85 -6.15
CA PRO A 51 -2.83 9.92 -5.01
C PRO A 51 -3.53 10.56 -3.81
N ILE A 52 -3.31 9.99 -2.61
CA ILE A 52 -3.86 10.51 -1.36
C ILE A 52 -2.78 10.66 -0.29
N GLN A 53 -2.96 11.65 0.58
CA GLN A 53 -1.99 12.01 1.61
C GLN A 53 -2.64 12.27 2.96
N ASN A 54 -3.78 12.96 2.95
CA ASN A 54 -4.52 13.25 4.17
C ASN A 54 -5.15 11.97 4.72
N ASP A 55 -5.15 11.85 6.05
CA ASP A 55 -5.80 10.76 6.80
C ASP A 55 -5.30 9.35 6.43
N VAL A 56 -4.13 9.25 5.81
CA VAL A 56 -3.42 7.98 5.60
C VAL A 56 -2.57 7.69 6.82
N GLU A 57 -2.78 6.53 7.41
CA GLU A 57 -1.90 5.98 8.43
C GLU A 57 -0.92 5.02 7.75
N ILE A 58 0.38 5.23 7.91
CA ILE A 58 1.40 4.41 7.28
C ILE A 58 2.57 4.13 8.22
N GLU A 59 3.03 2.87 8.24
CA GLU A 59 4.20 2.42 8.96
C GLU A 59 4.98 1.41 8.12
N PHE A 60 6.30 1.58 8.05
CA PHE A 60 7.20 0.60 7.46
C PHE A 60 7.76 -0.32 8.53
N GLU A 61 7.52 -1.62 8.44
CA GLU A 61 8.10 -2.64 9.30
C GLU A 61 9.29 -3.31 8.60
N LEU A 62 10.42 -3.42 9.30
CA LEU A 62 11.66 -4.00 8.79
C LEU A 62 11.83 -5.40 9.36
N ILE A 63 11.97 -6.41 8.48
CA ILE A 63 12.13 -7.82 8.84
C ILE A 63 13.52 -8.29 8.44
N ASN A 64 14.23 -8.91 9.39
CA ASN A 64 15.56 -9.46 9.13
C ASN A 64 15.52 -10.83 8.43
N PRO A 65 16.67 -11.36 7.96
CA PRO A 65 16.72 -12.65 7.27
C PRO A 65 16.25 -13.86 8.09
N THR A 66 16.13 -13.74 9.41
CA THR A 66 15.59 -14.78 10.29
C THR A 66 14.07 -14.73 10.43
N GLY A 67 13.42 -13.73 9.81
CA GLY A 67 11.97 -13.51 9.89
C GLY A 67 11.52 -12.70 11.10
N ASN A 68 12.44 -12.12 11.85
CA ASN A 68 12.10 -11.29 13.02
C ASN A 68 12.00 -9.82 12.64
N ALA A 69 10.99 -9.14 13.18
CA ALA A 69 10.90 -7.68 13.13
C ALA A 69 12.09 -7.07 13.89
N ILE A 70 12.78 -6.13 13.25
CA ILE A 70 13.94 -5.42 13.81
C ILE A 70 13.66 -3.94 14.06
N GLY A 71 12.51 -3.44 13.63
CA GLY A 71 12.05 -2.09 13.90
C GLY A 71 10.92 -1.68 12.97
N SER A 72 10.30 -0.55 13.30
CA SER A 72 9.33 0.10 12.46
C SER A 72 9.60 1.61 12.37
N VAL A 73 9.18 2.22 11.26
CA VAL A 73 9.43 3.62 10.97
C VAL A 73 8.17 4.23 10.35
N THR A 74 7.65 5.29 10.97
CA THR A 74 6.64 6.15 10.36
C THR A 74 7.34 7.13 9.41
N PRO A 75 7.02 7.12 8.11
CA PRO A 75 7.63 8.02 7.13
C PRO A 75 7.07 9.43 7.22
N ASP A 76 7.85 10.40 6.77
CA ASP A 76 7.32 11.71 6.40
C ASP A 76 6.59 11.62 5.04
N THR A 77 5.59 12.48 4.83
CA THR A 77 4.95 12.59 3.52
C THR A 77 5.86 13.33 2.54
N SER A 78 6.00 12.81 1.33
CA SER A 78 6.86 13.38 0.27
C SER A 78 6.08 14.04 -0.86
N GLY A 79 4.74 14.12 -0.75
CA GLY A 79 3.85 14.61 -1.80
C GLY A 79 3.40 13.52 -2.77
N ASP A 80 2.41 13.81 -3.62
CA ASP A 80 1.86 12.94 -4.66
C ASP A 80 1.51 11.50 -4.22
N GLY A 81 1.05 11.34 -2.98
CA GLY A 81 0.71 10.04 -2.39
C GLY A 81 1.92 9.16 -2.09
N LYS A 82 3.12 9.74 -2.05
CA LYS A 82 4.37 9.03 -1.79
C LYS A 82 4.85 9.23 -0.37
N TYR A 83 5.30 8.14 0.22
CA TYR A 83 5.88 8.07 1.56
C TYR A 83 7.20 7.32 1.46
N ALA A 84 8.25 7.86 2.06
CA ALA A 84 9.56 7.26 1.93
C ALA A 84 10.31 7.22 3.26
N ILE A 85 11.11 6.18 3.42
CA ILE A 85 12.13 6.06 4.46
C ILE A 85 13.50 5.85 3.81
N GLU A 86 14.54 6.34 4.45
CA GLU A 86 15.92 5.95 4.17
C GLU A 86 16.39 5.02 5.30
N THR A 87 16.96 3.87 4.95
CA THR A 87 17.48 2.90 5.91
C THR A 87 18.73 2.21 5.36
N SER A 88 19.40 1.43 6.19
CA SER A 88 20.51 0.56 5.79
C SER A 88 20.57 -0.67 6.69
N PHE A 89 21.31 -1.69 6.25
CA PHE A 89 21.43 -2.99 6.93
C PHE A 89 22.90 -3.38 7.05
N ASP A 90 23.25 -4.22 8.02
CA ASP A 90 24.65 -4.55 8.36
C ASP A 90 25.02 -6.03 8.24
N GLY A 91 24.05 -6.93 8.09
CA GLY A 91 24.28 -8.38 7.97
C GLY A 91 23.78 -8.98 6.66
N THR A 92 24.53 -9.90 6.06
CA THR A 92 24.15 -10.55 4.78
C THR A 92 22.80 -11.26 4.86
N GLY A 93 22.04 -11.24 3.77
CA GLY A 93 20.78 -11.98 3.67
C GLY A 93 19.68 -11.23 2.92
N ILE A 94 18.47 -11.76 2.96
CA ILE A 94 17.29 -11.12 2.39
C ILE A 94 16.51 -10.45 3.51
N TYR A 95 16.41 -9.13 3.45
CA TYR A 95 15.54 -8.35 4.32
C TYR A 95 14.23 -8.11 3.62
N LYS A 96 13.16 -8.01 4.40
CA LYS A 96 11.85 -7.57 3.90
C LYS A 96 11.48 -6.24 4.52
N VAL A 97 10.78 -5.43 3.75
CA VAL A 97 10.11 -4.23 4.23
C VAL A 97 8.63 -4.36 3.91
N ILE A 98 7.80 -4.30 4.94
CA ILE A 98 6.34 -4.36 4.83
C ILE A 98 5.81 -2.95 5.07
N SER A 99 4.92 -2.48 4.22
CA SER A 99 4.26 -1.18 4.41
C SER A 99 2.83 -1.40 4.85
N HIS A 100 2.54 -1.15 6.12
CA HIS A 100 1.19 -1.14 6.67
C HIS A 100 0.53 0.18 6.31
N VAL A 101 -0.51 0.17 5.48
CA VAL A 101 -1.20 1.39 5.04
C VAL A 101 -2.69 1.27 5.30
N SER A 102 -3.25 2.23 6.03
CA SER A 102 -4.68 2.34 6.27
C SER A 102 -5.23 3.66 5.76
N TYR A 103 -6.44 3.61 5.20
CA TYR A 103 -7.23 4.80 4.88
C TYR A 103 -8.72 4.50 5.13
N GLY A 104 -9.29 5.12 6.17
CA GLY A 104 -10.64 4.80 6.62
C GLY A 104 -10.75 3.35 7.11
N GLN A 105 -11.52 2.51 6.41
CA GLN A 105 -11.66 1.07 6.72
C GLN A 105 -10.80 0.17 5.81
N LEU A 106 -10.11 0.77 4.84
CA LEU A 106 -9.26 0.03 3.90
C LEU A 106 -7.87 -0.14 4.50
N HIS A 107 -7.26 -1.30 4.28
CA HIS A 107 -5.95 -1.64 4.80
C HIS A 107 -5.19 -2.53 3.80
N GLU A 108 -3.97 -2.13 3.46
CA GLU A 108 -3.08 -2.84 2.54
C GLU A 108 -1.70 -3.03 3.18
N MET A 109 -1.08 -4.18 2.90
CA MET A 109 0.23 -4.57 3.46
C MET A 109 1.16 -5.14 2.37
N PRO A 110 1.54 -4.40 1.32
CA PRO A 110 2.53 -4.88 0.38
C PRO A 110 3.89 -5.06 1.07
N GLU A 111 4.67 -6.03 0.56
CA GLU A 111 6.05 -6.27 0.98
C GLU A 111 7.02 -6.15 -0.19
N ILE A 112 8.26 -5.79 0.10
CA ILE A 112 9.38 -5.81 -0.85
C ILE A 112 10.62 -6.43 -0.20
N GLU A 113 11.46 -7.07 -1.01
CA GLU A 113 12.73 -7.67 -0.57
C GLU A 113 13.93 -6.84 -1.03
N VAL A 114 14.94 -6.74 -0.17
CA VAL A 114 16.27 -6.21 -0.51
C VAL A 114 17.34 -7.20 -0.04
N LYS A 115 18.29 -7.50 -0.92
CA LYS A 115 19.36 -8.47 -0.66
C LYS A 115 20.65 -7.76 -0.27
N LEU A 116 21.13 -8.02 0.94
CA LEU A 116 22.47 -7.62 1.38
C LEU A 116 23.47 -8.72 1.02
N LYS A 117 24.50 -8.40 0.25
CA LYS A 117 25.51 -9.35 -0.23
C LYS A 117 26.69 -9.51 0.72
#